data_AF-A0A1J8PU39-F1
#
_entry.id   AF-A0A1J8PU39-F1
#
_cell.length_a   1.000
_cell.length_b   1.000
_cell.length_c   1.000
_cell.angle_alpha   90.00
_cell.angle_beta   90.00
_cell.angle_gamma   90.00
#
_symmetry.space_group_name_H-M   'P 1'
#
loop_
_entity.id
_entity.type
_entity.pdbx_description
1 polymer ?
#
loop_
_entity_poly.entity_id
_entity_poly.type
_entity_poly.pdbx_seq_one_letter_code
_entity_poly.pdbx_strand_id
1 'polypeptide(L)'
;MTELEWAVDALKAAVKQRGNDKRVSDVVNHFTLYLVLLRSSSPSSQAISKLGSILRQPLVPLYNEFPEPTLQLSSAILRKLSALWNEVAVTLLLGVLDFLDKNCDDLSKEIAASAFYPTICTFFFYQDTALILSPRTQTTAYYLLYKTLVDHPGNQRRLRNHAVLGGSLIGFAISQSKGYLVIEILLNIVGRLIPPTHKTEQGKAKRTEFIQELFGSDRHFSCSQELVGILQYTSKPHWGDTAMEIMDALARNDIGCDPQLFALDEVDVCGKTYPQPTAFDPLHLDRDCFLDDVCKSLRIPYGHIRSVTIDTSNVPAPNKATVHVDLAASPIMEQVSLDVMAGQNLYLKFEVQREDLSRLIEALRRRGVVELSFLGENIPKQISERKSITLAHSIRLPGDSSPPPQESQYEVLTLLTSHFTH
;
A
#
# COMPACT_ATOMS: atom_id res chain seq x y z
N MET A 1 -23.00 -6.75 -23.88
CA MET A 1 -21.61 -7.17 -24.14
C MET A 1 -20.75 -6.48 -23.11
N THR A 2 -19.95 -7.23 -22.37
CA THR A 2 -19.15 -6.69 -21.26
C THR A 2 -17.89 -5.99 -21.80
N GLU A 3 -17.32 -5.01 -21.08
CA GLU A 3 -16.07 -4.35 -21.50
C GLU A 3 -14.93 -5.35 -21.78
N LEU A 4 -14.90 -6.45 -21.03
CA LEU A 4 -13.96 -7.54 -21.22
C LEU A 4 -14.14 -8.22 -22.59
N GLU A 5 -15.38 -8.44 -23.03
CA GLU A 5 -15.66 -9.03 -24.35
C GLU A 5 -15.21 -8.11 -25.49
N TRP A 6 -15.45 -6.80 -25.36
CA TRP A 6 -14.96 -5.81 -26.32
C TRP A 6 -13.44 -5.78 -26.40
N ALA A 7 -12.74 -5.83 -25.27
CA ALA A 7 -11.28 -5.82 -25.26
C ALA A 7 -10.69 -7.09 -25.89
N VAL A 8 -11.33 -8.26 -25.68
CA VAL A 8 -10.94 -9.51 -26.34
C VAL A 8 -11.15 -9.42 -27.86
N ASP A 9 -12.28 -8.90 -28.29
CA ASP A 9 -12.60 -8.78 -29.72
C ASP A 9 -11.69 -7.76 -30.42
N ALA A 10 -11.35 -6.65 -29.75
CA ALA A 10 -10.38 -5.68 -30.23
C ALA A 10 -8.99 -6.30 -30.41
N LEU A 11 -8.52 -7.10 -29.43
CA LEU A 11 -7.24 -7.81 -29.55
C LEU A 11 -7.26 -8.82 -30.71
N LYS A 12 -8.33 -9.60 -30.85
CA LYS A 12 -8.49 -10.54 -31.97
C LYS A 12 -8.49 -9.82 -33.33
N ALA A 13 -9.14 -8.66 -33.41
CA ALA A 13 -9.17 -7.86 -34.62
C ALA A 13 -7.77 -7.33 -34.98
N ALA A 14 -7.02 -6.82 -33.99
CA ALA A 14 -5.65 -6.34 -34.20
C ALA A 14 -4.72 -7.47 -34.69
N VAL A 15 -4.80 -8.66 -34.09
CA VAL A 15 -4.02 -9.83 -34.53
C VAL A 15 -4.35 -10.24 -35.97
N LYS A 16 -5.64 -10.22 -36.35
CA LYS A 16 -6.05 -10.54 -37.73
C LYS A 16 -5.54 -9.52 -38.75
N GLN A 17 -5.52 -8.24 -38.41
CA GLN A 17 -5.11 -7.16 -39.32
C GLN A 17 -3.61 -7.19 -39.65
N ARG A 18 -2.76 -7.55 -38.69
CA ARG A 18 -1.29 -7.53 -38.85
C ARG A 18 -0.72 -8.74 -39.58
N GLY A 19 -1.56 -9.72 -39.91
CA GLY A 19 -1.15 -11.02 -40.44
C GLY A 19 -1.22 -12.09 -39.37
N ASN A 20 -1.78 -13.23 -39.74
CA ASN A 20 -2.19 -14.30 -38.82
C ASN A 20 -0.95 -15.09 -38.32
N ASP A 21 -0.10 -14.47 -37.50
CA ASP A 21 0.95 -15.20 -36.79
C ASP A 21 0.29 -16.26 -35.91
N LYS A 22 0.49 -17.52 -36.31
CA LYS A 22 -0.11 -18.68 -35.65
C LYS A 22 0.24 -18.71 -34.17
N ARG A 23 1.46 -18.30 -33.78
CA ARG A 23 1.87 -18.28 -32.37
C ARG A 23 1.05 -17.28 -31.55
N VAL A 24 0.91 -16.05 -32.04
CA VAL A 24 0.13 -14.99 -31.39
C VAL A 24 -1.35 -15.38 -31.34
N SER A 25 -1.89 -15.89 -32.44
CA SER A 25 -3.28 -16.35 -32.51
C SER A 25 -3.57 -17.48 -31.53
N ASP A 26 -2.67 -18.45 -31.42
CA ASP A 26 -2.78 -19.57 -30.46
C ASP A 26 -2.76 -19.05 -29.01
N VAL A 27 -1.93 -18.06 -28.69
CA VAL A 27 -1.90 -17.43 -27.35
C VAL A 27 -3.23 -16.72 -27.07
N VAL A 28 -3.78 -15.93 -28.00
CA VAL A 28 -5.06 -15.24 -27.81
C VAL A 28 -6.22 -16.22 -27.64
N ASN A 29 -6.25 -17.31 -28.43
CA ASN A 29 -7.27 -18.34 -28.32
C ASN A 29 -7.16 -19.08 -26.99
N HIS A 30 -5.95 -19.48 -26.59
CA HIS A 30 -5.70 -20.13 -25.30
C HIS A 30 -6.13 -19.23 -24.15
N PHE A 31 -5.75 -17.95 -24.19
CA PHE A 31 -6.11 -16.96 -23.19
C PHE A 31 -7.64 -16.78 -23.06
N THR A 32 -8.33 -16.67 -24.20
CA THR A 32 -9.79 -16.51 -24.23
C THR A 32 -10.52 -17.66 -23.52
N LEU A 33 -10.00 -18.89 -23.62
CA LEU A 33 -10.57 -20.05 -22.91
C LEU A 33 -10.50 -19.89 -21.39
N TYR A 34 -9.44 -19.27 -20.86
CA TYR A 34 -9.29 -19.06 -19.41
C TYR A 34 -10.04 -17.87 -18.87
N LEU A 35 -10.42 -16.90 -19.71
CA LEU A 35 -11.26 -15.78 -19.27
C LEU A 35 -12.64 -16.25 -18.78
N VAL A 36 -13.09 -17.44 -19.16
CA VAL A 36 -14.29 -18.06 -18.59
C VAL A 36 -14.16 -18.23 -17.07
N LEU A 37 -12.95 -18.47 -16.55
CA LEU A 37 -12.71 -18.61 -15.11
C LEU A 37 -12.99 -17.31 -14.33
N LEU A 38 -12.82 -16.14 -14.97
CA LEU A 38 -13.14 -14.84 -14.38
C LEU A 38 -14.64 -14.64 -14.15
N ARG A 39 -15.49 -15.45 -14.78
CA ARG A 39 -16.94 -15.43 -14.57
C ARG A 39 -17.35 -16.10 -13.26
N SER A 40 -16.46 -16.88 -12.62
CA SER A 40 -16.72 -17.46 -11.30
C SER A 40 -16.72 -16.38 -10.21
N SER A 41 -17.74 -16.40 -9.35
CA SER A 41 -17.83 -15.55 -8.16
C SER A 41 -17.00 -16.07 -6.99
N SER A 42 -16.65 -17.36 -7.00
CA SER A 42 -15.84 -18.02 -5.97
C SER A 42 -14.82 -18.94 -6.65
N PRO A 43 -13.66 -18.42 -7.07
CA PRO A 43 -12.65 -19.23 -7.71
C PRO A 43 -11.98 -20.19 -6.72
N SER A 44 -11.67 -21.40 -7.17
CA SER A 44 -10.81 -22.30 -6.41
C SER A 44 -9.37 -21.77 -6.40
N SER A 45 -8.59 -22.11 -5.37
CA SER A 45 -7.16 -21.78 -5.31
C SER A 45 -6.40 -22.25 -6.57
N GLN A 46 -6.77 -23.42 -7.11
CA GLN A 46 -6.22 -23.92 -8.36
C GLN A 46 -6.54 -23.03 -9.57
N ALA A 47 -7.77 -22.49 -9.64
CA ALA A 47 -8.16 -21.56 -10.71
C ALA A 47 -7.38 -20.24 -10.61
N ILE A 48 -7.21 -19.70 -9.39
CA ILE A 48 -6.40 -18.50 -9.11
C ILE A 48 -4.95 -18.73 -9.56
N SER A 49 -4.34 -19.83 -9.12
CA SER A 49 -2.96 -20.18 -9.47
C SER A 49 -2.78 -20.36 -10.98
N LYS A 50 -3.69 -21.09 -11.62
CA LYS A 50 -3.66 -21.32 -13.07
C LYS A 50 -3.79 -20.01 -13.83
N LEU A 51 -4.72 -19.14 -13.44
CA LEU A 51 -4.90 -17.85 -14.08
C LEU A 51 -3.68 -16.93 -13.89
N GLY A 52 -3.10 -16.91 -12.69
CA GLY A 52 -1.83 -16.20 -12.44
C GLY A 52 -0.71 -16.65 -13.39
N SER A 53 -0.54 -17.96 -13.57
CA SER A 53 0.49 -18.49 -14.49
C SER A 53 0.31 -18.03 -15.95
N ILE A 54 -0.91 -17.67 -16.35
CA ILE A 54 -1.26 -17.29 -17.71
C ILE A 54 -1.20 -15.77 -17.94
N LEU A 55 -1.39 -14.96 -16.90
CA LEU A 55 -1.48 -13.50 -17.02
C LEU A 55 -0.13 -12.78 -17.07
N ARG A 56 0.96 -13.39 -16.57
CA ARG A 56 2.28 -12.75 -16.59
C ARG A 56 3.09 -13.11 -17.84
N GLN A 57 3.61 -14.33 -17.91
CA GLN A 57 4.54 -14.72 -18.99
C GLN A 57 3.87 -14.88 -20.36
N PRO A 58 2.71 -15.58 -20.49
CA PRO A 58 2.08 -15.75 -21.79
C PRO A 58 1.53 -14.48 -22.45
N LEU A 59 1.29 -13.41 -21.68
CA LEU A 59 0.88 -12.12 -22.25
C LEU A 59 2.05 -11.30 -22.79
N VAL A 60 3.31 -11.61 -22.44
CA VAL A 60 4.49 -10.83 -22.87
C VAL A 60 4.58 -10.67 -24.39
N PRO A 61 4.43 -11.72 -25.23
CA PRO A 61 4.46 -11.56 -26.68
C PRO A 61 3.34 -10.63 -27.18
N LEU A 62 2.17 -10.65 -26.53
CA LEU A 62 1.04 -9.80 -26.90
C LEU A 62 1.27 -8.34 -26.52
N TYR A 63 1.90 -8.07 -25.37
CA TYR A 63 2.30 -6.71 -25.01
C TYR A 63 3.31 -6.12 -26.00
N ASN A 64 4.27 -6.92 -26.47
CA ASN A 64 5.29 -6.43 -27.40
C ASN A 64 4.73 -6.20 -28.81
N GLU A 65 3.87 -7.09 -29.30
CA GLU A 65 3.37 -7.03 -30.67
C GLU A 65 2.09 -6.17 -30.80
N PHE A 66 1.28 -6.10 -29.75
CA PHE A 66 -0.01 -5.40 -29.74
C PHE A 66 -0.24 -4.69 -28.38
N PRO A 67 0.62 -3.72 -28.01
CA PRO A 67 0.64 -3.13 -26.67
C PRO A 67 -0.70 -2.54 -26.26
N GLU A 68 -1.29 -1.68 -27.09
CA GLU A 68 -2.54 -0.99 -26.78
C GLU A 68 -3.73 -1.94 -26.51
N PRO A 69 -4.14 -2.84 -27.44
CA PRO A 69 -5.27 -3.72 -27.17
C PRO A 69 -4.99 -4.72 -26.04
N THR A 70 -3.73 -5.13 -25.85
CA THR A 70 -3.37 -6.05 -24.75
C THR A 70 -3.43 -5.34 -23.39
N LEU A 71 -3.00 -4.08 -23.30
CA LEU A 71 -3.09 -3.27 -22.08
C LEU A 71 -4.55 -2.89 -21.77
N GLN A 72 -5.37 -2.60 -22.79
CA GLN A 72 -6.81 -2.40 -22.62
C GLN A 72 -7.51 -3.65 -22.09
N LEU A 73 -7.18 -4.83 -22.64
CA LEU A 73 -7.67 -6.12 -22.13
C LEU A 73 -7.26 -6.37 -20.69
N SER A 74 -6.00 -6.10 -20.36
CA SER A 74 -5.48 -6.26 -19.00
C SER A 74 -6.20 -5.32 -18.02
N SER A 75 -6.39 -4.07 -18.40
CA SER A 75 -7.18 -3.11 -17.61
C SER A 75 -8.62 -3.57 -17.41
N ALA A 76 -9.29 -4.11 -18.44
CA ALA A 76 -10.64 -4.67 -18.34
C ALA A 76 -10.71 -5.90 -17.42
N ILE A 77 -9.70 -6.77 -17.44
CA ILE A 77 -9.59 -7.90 -16.51
C ILE A 77 -9.50 -7.38 -15.09
N LEU A 78 -8.60 -6.42 -14.83
CA LEU A 78 -8.40 -5.84 -13.50
C LEU A 78 -9.71 -5.30 -12.92
N ARG A 79 -10.53 -4.61 -13.72
CA ARG A 79 -11.87 -4.12 -13.26
C ARG A 79 -12.82 -5.24 -12.87
N LYS A 80 -12.71 -6.41 -13.51
CA LYS A 80 -13.55 -7.57 -13.23
C LYS A 80 -13.09 -8.30 -11.95
N LEU A 81 -11.85 -8.10 -11.51
CA LEU A 81 -11.35 -8.78 -10.32
C LEU A 81 -11.99 -8.20 -9.05
N SER A 82 -12.59 -9.06 -8.23
CA SER A 82 -12.96 -8.73 -6.85
C SER A 82 -11.75 -8.91 -5.90
N ALA A 83 -11.88 -8.49 -4.64
CA ALA A 83 -10.79 -8.59 -3.64
C ALA A 83 -10.30 -10.04 -3.43
N LEU A 84 -11.17 -11.03 -3.68
CA LEU A 84 -10.82 -12.46 -3.67
C LEU A 84 -9.75 -12.85 -4.71
N TRP A 85 -9.47 -11.98 -5.70
CA TRP A 85 -8.52 -12.20 -6.77
C TRP A 85 -7.24 -11.37 -6.63
N ASN A 86 -6.88 -10.92 -5.42
CA ASN A 86 -5.70 -10.08 -5.16
C ASN A 86 -4.41 -10.63 -5.83
N GLU A 87 -4.12 -11.93 -5.70
CA GLU A 87 -2.92 -12.53 -6.31
C GLU A 87 -2.94 -12.49 -7.85
N VAL A 88 -4.11 -12.61 -8.46
CA VAL A 88 -4.28 -12.50 -9.92
C VAL A 88 -4.13 -11.05 -10.36
N ALA A 89 -4.66 -10.09 -9.59
CA ALA A 89 -4.46 -8.66 -9.84
C ALA A 89 -2.98 -8.27 -9.76
N VAL A 90 -2.27 -8.71 -8.72
CA VAL A 90 -0.83 -8.51 -8.57
C VAL A 90 -0.09 -9.11 -9.76
N THR A 91 -0.38 -10.36 -10.13
CA THR A 91 0.32 -11.04 -11.23
C THR A 91 0.12 -10.34 -12.57
N LEU A 92 -1.09 -9.85 -12.83
CA LEU A 92 -1.41 -9.08 -14.02
C LEU A 92 -0.66 -7.74 -14.05
N LEU A 93 -0.69 -6.98 -12.95
CA LEU A 93 0.01 -5.70 -12.84
C LEU A 93 1.54 -5.88 -12.97
N LEU A 94 2.10 -6.95 -12.39
CA LEU A 94 3.51 -7.31 -12.56
C LEU A 94 3.85 -7.62 -14.03
N GLY A 95 2.95 -8.26 -14.78
CA GLY A 95 3.15 -8.47 -16.22
C GLY A 95 3.22 -7.16 -17.02
N VAL A 96 2.43 -6.15 -16.64
CA VAL A 96 2.49 -4.81 -17.24
C VAL A 96 3.78 -4.09 -16.87
N LEU A 97 4.23 -4.24 -15.62
CA LEU A 97 5.52 -3.71 -15.17
C LEU A 97 6.68 -4.35 -15.92
N ASP A 98 6.67 -5.68 -16.11
CA ASP A 98 7.68 -6.40 -16.91
C ASP A 98 7.72 -5.87 -18.36
N PHE A 99 6.57 -5.45 -18.93
CA PHE A 99 6.50 -4.81 -20.24
C PHE A 99 7.14 -3.41 -20.23
N LEU A 100 6.83 -2.57 -19.24
CA LEU A 100 7.39 -1.22 -19.13
C LEU A 100 8.88 -1.20 -18.81
N ASP A 101 9.38 -2.18 -18.05
CA ASP A 101 10.81 -2.31 -17.77
C ASP A 101 11.60 -2.68 -19.05
N LYS A 102 10.96 -3.33 -20.02
CA LYS A 102 11.54 -3.62 -21.35
C LYS A 102 11.33 -2.48 -22.36
N ASN A 103 10.23 -1.74 -22.24
CA ASN A 103 9.82 -0.68 -23.16
C ASN A 103 9.64 0.63 -22.37
N CYS A 104 10.76 1.26 -22.03
CA CYS A 104 10.78 2.44 -21.16
C CYS A 104 10.54 3.77 -21.89
N ASP A 105 10.11 3.71 -23.16
CA ASP A 105 9.86 4.88 -24.00
C ASP A 105 8.54 5.59 -23.64
N ASP A 106 8.42 6.85 -24.06
CA ASP A 106 7.27 7.69 -23.72
C ASP A 106 5.95 7.17 -24.32
N LEU A 107 5.99 6.55 -25.51
CA LEU A 107 4.80 6.00 -26.14
C LEU A 107 4.25 4.83 -25.32
N SER A 108 5.12 3.89 -24.91
CA SER A 108 4.74 2.77 -24.06
C SER A 108 4.14 3.22 -22.72
N LYS A 109 4.73 4.26 -22.09
CA LYS A 109 4.20 4.87 -20.85
C LYS A 109 2.84 5.53 -21.06
N GLU A 110 2.65 6.25 -22.17
CA GLU A 110 1.37 6.91 -22.49
C GLU A 110 0.26 5.89 -22.79
N ILE A 111 0.57 4.81 -23.51
CA ILE A 111 -0.39 3.72 -23.77
C ILE A 111 -0.78 3.04 -22.46
N ALA A 112 0.20 2.69 -21.61
CA ALA A 112 -0.08 2.08 -20.30
C ALA A 112 -0.92 3.01 -19.41
N ALA A 113 -0.57 4.29 -19.32
CA ALA A 113 -1.33 5.29 -18.57
C ALA A 113 -2.77 5.42 -19.10
N SER A 114 -2.95 5.46 -20.42
CA SER A 114 -4.26 5.56 -21.05
C SER A 114 -5.15 4.36 -20.76
N ALA A 115 -4.58 3.16 -20.73
CA ALA A 115 -5.31 1.95 -20.39
C ALA A 115 -5.62 1.86 -18.89
N PHE A 116 -4.65 2.18 -18.01
CA PHE A 116 -4.73 1.83 -16.59
C PHE A 116 -5.17 2.96 -15.66
N TYR A 117 -4.95 4.25 -15.98
CA TYR A 117 -5.31 5.34 -15.07
C TYR A 117 -6.80 5.33 -14.70
N PRO A 118 -7.75 5.19 -15.63
CA PRO A 118 -9.16 5.14 -15.26
C PRO A 118 -9.47 4.01 -14.27
N THR A 119 -8.83 2.86 -14.45
CA THR A 119 -9.03 1.69 -13.59
C THR A 119 -8.36 1.88 -12.23
N ILE A 120 -7.08 2.20 -12.20
CA ILE A 120 -6.34 2.30 -10.94
C ILE A 120 -6.86 3.46 -10.09
N CYS A 121 -7.09 4.62 -10.69
CA CYS A 121 -7.62 5.77 -9.96
C CYS A 121 -8.99 5.41 -9.34
N THR A 122 -9.92 4.84 -10.12
CA THR A 122 -11.24 4.43 -9.60
C THR A 122 -11.14 3.38 -8.49
N PHE A 123 -10.41 2.29 -8.71
CA PHE A 123 -10.41 1.14 -7.79
C PHE A 123 -9.56 1.33 -6.53
N PHE A 124 -8.52 2.15 -6.59
CA PHE A 124 -7.53 2.25 -5.51
C PHE A 124 -7.56 3.57 -4.76
N PHE A 125 -8.29 4.59 -5.25
CA PHE A 125 -8.36 5.89 -4.59
C PHE A 125 -9.79 6.35 -4.23
N TYR A 126 -10.83 5.84 -4.89
CA TYR A 126 -12.21 6.18 -4.53
C TYR A 126 -12.76 5.23 -3.46
N GLN A 127 -13.36 5.82 -2.41
CA GLN A 127 -13.76 5.15 -1.17
C GLN A 127 -14.93 4.15 -1.31
N ASP A 128 -15.67 4.20 -2.42
CA ASP A 128 -16.96 3.52 -2.55
C ASP A 128 -16.83 2.01 -2.84
N THR A 129 -15.62 1.54 -3.13
CA THR A 129 -15.37 0.11 -3.27
C THR A 129 -15.07 -0.49 -1.90
N ALA A 130 -16.02 -1.25 -1.35
CA ALA A 130 -15.88 -2.12 -0.15
C ALA A 130 -14.78 -3.20 -0.26
N LEU A 131 -13.83 -3.04 -1.17
CA LEU A 131 -12.71 -3.92 -1.46
C LEU A 131 -11.53 -3.48 -0.61
N ILE A 132 -11.35 -4.15 0.53
CA ILE A 132 -10.07 -4.10 1.25
C ILE A 132 -9.06 -4.85 0.38
N LEU A 133 -8.37 -4.12 -0.50
CA LEU A 133 -7.29 -4.66 -1.31
C LEU A 133 -6.09 -4.95 -0.40
N SER A 134 -5.33 -5.99 -0.72
CA SER A 134 -4.12 -6.28 0.05
C SER A 134 -3.08 -5.17 -0.16
N PRO A 135 -2.24 -4.85 0.85
CA PRO A 135 -1.16 -3.87 0.70
C PRO A 135 -0.27 -4.15 -0.52
N ARG A 136 0.03 -5.43 -0.79
CA ARG A 136 0.78 -5.87 -1.97
C ARG A 136 0.12 -5.45 -3.29
N THR A 137 -1.20 -5.57 -3.38
CA THR A 137 -1.96 -5.17 -4.57
C THR A 137 -1.92 -3.64 -4.73
N GLN A 138 -2.10 -2.90 -3.64
CA GLN A 138 -1.99 -1.44 -3.63
C GLN A 138 -0.60 -0.97 -4.06
N THR A 139 0.46 -1.49 -3.43
CA THR A 139 1.85 -1.17 -3.77
C THR A 139 2.14 -1.46 -5.24
N THR A 140 1.70 -2.60 -5.77
CA THR A 140 1.95 -2.95 -7.18
C THR A 140 1.23 -1.99 -8.14
N ALA A 141 -0.02 -1.62 -7.84
CA ALA A 141 -0.80 -0.68 -8.65
C ALA A 141 -0.21 0.74 -8.61
N TYR A 142 0.18 1.21 -7.43
CA TYR A 142 0.84 2.51 -7.28
C TYR A 142 2.23 2.51 -7.91
N TYR A 143 2.97 1.40 -7.85
CA TYR A 143 4.24 1.27 -8.55
C TYR A 143 4.08 1.36 -10.07
N LEU A 144 3.00 0.81 -10.62
CA LEU A 144 2.65 1.00 -12.04
C LEU A 144 2.38 2.48 -12.37
N LEU A 145 1.62 3.21 -11.54
CA LEU A 145 1.43 4.66 -11.71
C LEU A 145 2.76 5.42 -11.65
N TYR A 146 3.62 5.08 -10.68
CA TYR A 146 4.93 5.69 -10.54
C TYR A 146 5.78 5.47 -11.80
N LYS A 147 5.86 4.23 -12.29
CA LYS A 147 6.66 3.89 -13.49
C LYS A 147 6.21 4.64 -14.74
N THR A 148 4.91 4.86 -14.93
CA THR A 148 4.39 5.65 -16.06
C THR A 148 4.61 7.15 -15.88
N LEU A 149 4.89 7.63 -14.66
CA LEU A 149 5.16 9.04 -14.36
C LEU A 149 6.62 9.45 -14.51
N VAL A 150 7.55 8.53 -14.27
CA VAL A 150 8.99 8.81 -14.30
C VAL A 150 9.37 9.40 -15.66
N ASP A 151 9.88 10.63 -15.62
CA ASP A 151 10.34 11.41 -16.77
C ASP A 151 9.30 11.63 -17.88
N HIS A 152 8.00 11.55 -17.56
CA HIS A 152 6.91 11.72 -18.52
C HIS A 152 5.95 12.88 -18.17
N PRO A 153 6.20 14.11 -18.66
CA PRO A 153 5.40 15.30 -18.29
C PRO A 153 3.91 15.25 -18.67
N GLY A 154 3.54 14.48 -19.70
CA GLY A 154 2.14 14.27 -20.11
C GLY A 154 1.33 13.60 -18.99
N ASN A 155 1.70 12.36 -18.67
CA ASN A 155 1.25 11.61 -17.50
C ASN A 155 1.28 12.40 -16.17
N GLN A 156 2.34 13.15 -15.89
CA GLN A 156 2.41 14.00 -14.68
C GLN A 156 1.34 15.11 -14.67
N ARG A 157 1.02 15.70 -15.81
CA ARG A 157 -0.09 16.67 -15.93
C ARG A 157 -1.45 15.98 -15.79
N ARG A 158 -1.59 14.79 -16.37
CA ARG A 158 -2.83 14.00 -16.34
C ARG A 158 -3.21 13.58 -14.93
N LEU A 159 -2.29 13.03 -14.13
CA LEU A 159 -2.57 12.63 -12.75
C LEU A 159 -2.75 13.80 -11.78
N ARG A 160 -2.15 14.97 -12.07
CA ARG A 160 -2.45 16.19 -11.32
C ARG A 160 -3.87 16.71 -11.51
N ASN A 161 -4.55 16.31 -12.59
CA ASN A 161 -5.92 16.75 -12.83
C ASN A 161 -6.88 16.11 -11.83
N HIS A 162 -7.65 16.92 -11.12
CA HIS A 162 -8.69 16.51 -10.18
C HIS A 162 -9.73 15.55 -10.76
N ALA A 163 -10.02 15.66 -12.05
CA ALA A 163 -10.96 14.76 -12.72
C ALA A 163 -10.42 13.33 -12.88
N VAL A 164 -9.11 13.13 -12.69
CA VAL A 164 -8.46 11.82 -12.79
C VAL A 164 -8.04 11.34 -11.41
N LEU A 165 -7.19 12.11 -10.73
CA LEU A 165 -6.66 11.76 -9.41
C LEU A 165 -6.54 13.02 -8.53
N GLY A 166 -5.71 14.00 -8.92
CA GLY A 166 -5.51 15.23 -8.16
C GLY A 166 -4.75 15.02 -6.84
N GLY A 167 -4.42 16.12 -6.16
CA GLY A 167 -3.68 16.07 -4.89
C GLY A 167 -4.51 15.48 -3.74
N SER A 168 -5.79 15.82 -3.67
CA SER A 168 -6.68 15.44 -2.56
C SER A 168 -6.89 13.93 -2.42
N LEU A 169 -7.07 13.20 -3.52
CA LEU A 169 -7.23 11.74 -3.47
C LEU A 169 -5.94 11.03 -3.06
N ILE A 170 -4.79 11.55 -3.46
CA ILE A 170 -3.48 11.01 -3.03
C ILE A 170 -3.30 11.25 -1.53
N GLY A 171 -3.61 12.45 -1.05
CA GLY A 171 -3.53 12.80 0.36
C GLY A 171 -4.46 11.94 1.20
N PHE A 172 -5.69 11.75 0.74
CA PHE A 172 -6.62 10.82 1.35
C PHE A 172 -6.06 9.39 1.38
N ALA A 173 -5.54 8.87 0.26
CA ALA A 173 -4.96 7.53 0.21
C ALA A 173 -3.77 7.37 1.17
N ILE A 174 -2.91 8.38 1.31
CA ILE A 174 -1.82 8.40 2.30
C ILE A 174 -2.41 8.30 3.72
N SER A 175 -3.41 9.14 4.06
CA SER A 175 -4.02 9.14 5.40
C SER A 175 -4.70 7.83 5.80
N GLN A 176 -5.16 7.05 4.82
CA GLN A 176 -5.80 5.74 5.06
C GLN A 176 -4.80 4.59 5.02
N SER A 177 -3.64 4.79 4.40
CA SER A 177 -2.62 3.77 4.24
C SER A 177 -1.89 3.58 5.55
N LYS A 178 -1.79 2.33 5.99
CA LYS A 178 -1.07 1.96 7.23
C LYS A 178 0.19 1.16 6.97
N GLY A 179 0.50 0.92 5.69
CA GLY A 179 1.65 0.12 5.25
C GLY A 179 2.76 1.02 4.78
N TYR A 180 3.98 0.82 5.28
CA TYR A 180 5.15 1.64 4.93
C TYR A 180 5.35 1.71 3.41
N LEU A 181 5.43 0.55 2.77
CA LEU A 181 5.67 0.44 1.32
C LEU A 181 4.57 1.11 0.48
N VAL A 182 3.34 1.18 1.01
CA VAL A 182 2.21 1.83 0.33
C VAL A 182 2.37 3.35 0.42
N ILE A 183 2.70 3.88 1.60
CA ILE A 183 2.90 5.31 1.79
C ILE A 183 4.14 5.76 1.02
N GLU A 184 5.24 5.01 1.09
CA GLU A 184 6.49 5.30 0.39
C GLU A 184 6.28 5.46 -1.12
N ILE A 185 5.58 4.52 -1.77
CA ILE A 185 5.31 4.62 -3.20
C ILE A 185 4.37 5.79 -3.54
N LEU A 186 3.40 6.10 -2.68
CA LEU A 186 2.53 7.27 -2.84
C LEU A 186 3.33 8.58 -2.71
N LEU A 187 4.25 8.67 -1.76
CA LEU A 187 5.17 9.81 -1.65
C LEU A 187 6.06 9.90 -2.89
N ASN A 188 6.62 8.80 -3.38
CA ASN A 188 7.37 8.79 -4.64
C ASN A 188 6.55 9.29 -5.84
N ILE A 189 5.25 9.00 -5.90
CA ILE A 189 4.33 9.60 -6.87
C ILE A 189 4.20 11.11 -6.63
N VAL A 190 3.96 11.55 -5.39
CA VAL A 190 3.88 12.97 -5.02
C VAL A 190 5.12 13.74 -5.49
N GLY A 191 6.33 13.22 -5.25
CA GLY A 191 7.58 13.85 -5.67
C GLY A 191 7.65 14.11 -7.17
N ARG A 192 7.03 13.25 -7.99
CA ARG A 192 6.92 13.42 -9.45
C ARG A 192 5.78 14.36 -9.86
N LEU A 193 4.73 14.47 -9.06
CA LEU A 193 3.57 15.30 -9.34
C LEU A 193 3.73 16.74 -8.86
N ILE A 194 4.60 17.04 -7.89
CA ILE A 194 4.81 18.41 -7.41
C ILE A 194 5.15 19.34 -8.60
N PRO A 195 4.30 20.37 -8.86
CA PRO A 195 4.54 21.30 -9.94
C PRO A 195 5.89 22.00 -9.80
N PRO A 196 6.72 22.06 -10.86
CA PRO A 196 7.92 22.88 -10.84
C PRO A 196 7.54 24.36 -10.72
N THR A 197 8.29 25.10 -9.88
CA THR A 197 8.05 26.54 -9.71
C THR A 197 8.53 27.37 -10.90
N HIS A 198 9.53 26.86 -11.64
CA HIS A 198 10.25 27.57 -12.70
C HIS A 198 10.72 28.99 -12.30
N LYS A 199 10.91 29.24 -10.99
CA LYS A 199 11.20 30.56 -10.42
C LYS A 199 10.16 31.65 -10.80
N THR A 200 8.92 31.25 -11.05
CA THR A 200 7.80 32.16 -11.37
C THR A 200 6.77 32.18 -10.23
N GLU A 201 6.11 33.33 -10.01
CA GLU A 201 5.04 33.42 -9.01
C GLU A 201 3.85 32.50 -9.36
N GLN A 202 3.51 32.38 -10.64
CA GLN A 202 2.46 31.44 -11.07
C GLN A 202 2.83 29.97 -10.79
N GLY A 203 4.09 29.59 -11.01
CA GLY A 203 4.58 28.25 -10.71
C GLY A 203 4.62 27.97 -9.20
N LYS A 204 5.00 28.97 -8.38
CA LYS A 204 4.89 28.88 -6.92
C LYS A 204 3.44 28.72 -6.48
N ALA A 205 2.52 29.52 -7.02
CA ALA A 205 1.09 29.42 -6.69
C ALA A 205 0.51 28.03 -7.00
N LYS A 206 0.77 27.49 -8.20
CA LYS A 206 0.35 26.12 -8.59
C LYS A 206 0.94 25.04 -7.68
N ARG A 207 2.19 25.22 -7.25
CA ARG A 207 2.84 24.30 -6.31
C ARG A 207 2.15 24.35 -4.95
N THR A 208 1.91 25.55 -4.42
CA THR A 208 1.23 25.75 -3.14
C THR A 208 -0.19 25.19 -3.16
N GLU A 209 -0.96 25.45 -4.22
CA GLU A 209 -2.31 24.91 -4.43
C GLU A 209 -2.31 23.38 -4.35
N PHE A 210 -1.45 22.72 -5.15
CA PHE A 210 -1.34 21.26 -5.14
C PHE A 210 -0.92 20.69 -3.76
N ILE A 211 0.00 21.34 -3.05
CA ILE A 211 0.43 20.91 -1.70
C ILE A 211 -0.71 21.05 -0.68
N GLN A 212 -1.48 22.14 -0.76
CA GLN A 212 -2.62 22.38 0.12
C GLN A 212 -3.74 21.37 -0.12
N GLU A 213 -3.98 20.98 -1.37
CA GLU A 213 -4.92 19.90 -1.69
C GLU A 213 -4.48 18.55 -1.11
N LEU A 214 -3.17 18.28 -1.14
CA LEU A 214 -2.59 17.02 -0.69
C LEU A 214 -2.60 16.89 0.85
N PHE A 215 -2.07 17.88 1.57
CA PHE A 215 -1.84 17.80 3.02
C PHE A 215 -2.54 18.89 3.85
N GLY A 216 -3.21 19.85 3.22
CA GLY A 216 -3.84 20.98 3.93
C GLY A 216 -5.12 20.65 4.71
N SER A 217 -5.60 19.40 4.65
CA SER A 217 -6.81 18.99 5.37
C SER A 217 -6.47 18.45 6.76
N ASP A 218 -6.80 19.24 7.80
CA ASP A 218 -6.67 18.84 9.21
C ASP A 218 -7.53 17.61 9.57
N ARG A 219 -8.52 17.29 8.73
CA ARG A 219 -9.36 16.09 8.90
C ARG A 219 -8.60 14.80 8.60
N HIS A 220 -7.58 14.88 7.76
CA HIS A 220 -6.78 13.72 7.33
C HIS A 220 -5.44 13.66 8.06
N PHE A 221 -4.87 14.82 8.39
CA PHE A 221 -3.56 14.92 9.03
C PHE A 221 -3.61 15.94 10.15
N SER A 222 -3.38 15.51 11.39
CA SER A 222 -3.24 16.44 12.53
C SER A 222 -1.99 17.34 12.39
N CYS A 223 -0.99 16.90 11.62
CA CYS A 223 0.24 17.62 11.29
C CYS A 223 0.21 18.31 9.93
N SER A 224 -0.96 18.62 9.39
CA SER A 224 -1.14 19.28 8.08
C SER A 224 -0.16 20.44 7.82
N GLN A 225 -0.02 21.37 8.76
CA GLN A 225 0.82 22.56 8.63
C GLN A 225 2.32 22.20 8.56
N GLU A 226 2.76 21.21 9.32
CA GLU A 226 4.13 20.69 9.28
C GLU A 226 4.42 20.05 7.92
N LEU A 227 3.53 19.17 7.45
CA LEU A 227 3.65 18.49 6.16
C LEU A 227 3.67 19.47 4.97
N VAL A 228 2.77 20.45 5.01
CA VAL A 228 2.73 21.53 4.01
C VAL A 228 4.03 22.34 4.05
N GLY A 229 4.53 22.66 5.25
CA GLY A 229 5.80 23.36 5.45
C GLY A 229 6.98 22.63 4.82
N ILE A 230 7.13 21.33 5.10
CA ILE A 230 8.17 20.47 4.53
C ILE A 230 8.16 20.57 2.99
N LEU A 231 6.99 20.36 2.36
CA LEU A 231 6.86 20.34 0.91
C LEU A 231 7.03 21.69 0.20
N GLN A 232 6.71 22.80 0.87
CA GLN A 232 6.85 24.13 0.29
C GLN A 232 8.31 24.47 0.01
N TYR A 233 9.22 24.05 0.89
CA TYR A 233 10.65 24.36 0.80
C TYR A 233 11.50 23.27 0.15
N THR A 234 10.94 22.09 -0.13
CA THR A 234 11.65 21.01 -0.81
C THR A 234 12.25 21.47 -2.15
N SER A 235 13.53 21.20 -2.36
CA SER A 235 14.16 21.25 -3.67
C SER A 235 14.16 19.84 -4.29
N LYS A 236 13.97 19.74 -5.63
CA LYS A 236 13.87 18.44 -6.32
C LYS A 236 15.04 17.45 -6.17
N PRO A 237 16.33 17.83 -5.94
CA PRO A 237 17.40 16.84 -5.90
C PRO A 237 17.37 15.90 -4.69
N HIS A 238 16.59 16.20 -3.64
CA HIS A 238 16.61 15.49 -2.36
C HIS A 238 15.24 14.90 -1.98
N TRP A 239 14.50 14.36 -2.96
CA TRP A 239 13.16 13.84 -2.69
C TRP A 239 13.15 12.71 -1.64
N GLY A 240 14.17 11.85 -1.62
CA GLY A 240 14.29 10.80 -0.60
C GLY A 240 14.28 11.36 0.82
N ASP A 241 15.11 12.38 1.06
CA ASP A 241 15.22 13.05 2.36
C ASP A 241 13.88 13.71 2.75
N THR A 242 13.23 14.40 1.81
CA THR A 242 11.90 15.00 2.04
C THR A 242 10.83 13.95 2.34
N ALA A 243 10.82 12.84 1.61
CA ALA A 243 9.85 11.77 1.84
C ALA A 243 10.03 11.17 3.24
N MET A 244 11.28 11.04 3.69
CA MET A 244 11.59 10.58 5.04
C MET A 244 11.13 11.56 6.13
N GLU A 245 11.36 12.87 5.94
CA GLU A 245 10.86 13.91 6.84
C GLU A 245 9.33 13.88 6.95
N ILE A 246 8.63 13.65 5.84
CA ILE A 246 7.17 13.49 5.82
C ILE A 246 6.76 12.24 6.60
N MET A 247 7.41 11.11 6.35
CA MET A 247 7.11 9.85 7.05
C MET A 247 7.33 9.96 8.56
N ASP A 248 8.40 10.62 8.97
CA ASP A 248 8.70 10.86 10.38
C ASP A 248 7.67 11.81 11.03
N ALA A 249 7.26 12.88 10.32
CA ALA A 249 6.19 13.75 10.78
C ALA A 249 4.85 13.02 10.93
N LEU A 250 4.49 12.11 10.01
CA LEU A 250 3.31 11.26 10.14
C LEU A 250 3.44 10.32 11.35
N ALA A 251 4.55 9.58 11.43
CA ALA A 251 4.82 8.63 12.50
C ALA A 251 4.76 9.25 13.91
N ARG A 252 5.27 10.48 14.08
CA ARG A 252 5.21 11.20 15.36
C ARG A 252 3.79 11.53 15.80
N ASN A 253 2.87 11.75 14.86
CA ASN A 253 1.53 12.24 15.14
C ASN A 253 0.51 11.10 15.35
N ASP A 254 0.67 9.95 14.70
CA ASP A 254 -0.14 8.75 14.98
C ASP A 254 0.71 7.48 15.20
N ILE A 255 1.12 7.30 16.46
CA ILE A 255 1.88 6.12 16.93
C ILE A 255 1.11 4.80 16.72
N GLY A 256 -0.22 4.84 16.61
CA GLY A 256 -1.07 3.63 16.56
C GLY A 256 -1.35 3.12 15.16
N CYS A 257 -1.39 4.00 14.17
CA CYS A 257 -1.73 3.63 12.80
C CYS A 257 -0.56 3.70 11.83
N ASP A 258 0.42 4.57 12.06
CA ASP A 258 1.49 4.83 11.10
C ASP A 258 2.74 3.98 11.35
N PRO A 259 3.48 3.61 10.28
CA PRO A 259 4.78 2.97 10.39
C PRO A 259 5.73 3.80 11.26
N GLN A 260 6.35 3.18 12.26
CA GLN A 260 7.30 3.88 13.13
C GLN A 260 8.72 3.60 12.69
N LEU A 261 9.53 4.66 12.59
CA LEU A 261 10.91 4.63 12.11
C LEU A 261 11.88 4.67 13.29
N PHE A 262 12.82 3.73 13.34
CA PHE A 262 13.90 3.72 14.32
C PHE A 262 15.23 3.62 13.60
N ALA A 263 16.06 4.65 13.74
CA ALA A 263 17.43 4.63 13.23
C ALA A 263 18.27 3.69 14.11
N LEU A 264 18.89 2.70 13.47
CA LEU A 264 19.72 1.69 14.12
C LEU A 264 21.12 1.71 13.50
N ASP A 265 22.11 1.20 14.22
CA ASP A 265 23.47 1.03 13.68
C ASP A 265 23.63 -0.35 13.03
N GLU A 266 23.02 -1.37 13.63
CA GLU A 266 23.08 -2.76 13.18
C GLU A 266 21.85 -3.55 13.63
N VAL A 267 21.53 -4.59 12.87
CA VAL A 267 20.47 -5.55 13.17
C VAL A 267 21.05 -6.96 13.12
N ASP A 268 20.96 -7.73 14.20
CA ASP A 268 21.35 -9.13 14.25
C ASP A 268 20.11 -10.03 14.17
N VAL A 269 20.05 -10.84 13.11
CA VAL A 269 18.95 -11.78 12.85
C VAL A 269 19.51 -13.20 12.89
N CYS A 270 19.17 -13.95 13.93
CA CYS A 270 19.58 -15.35 14.09
C CYS A 270 21.09 -15.58 13.92
N GLY A 271 21.93 -14.66 14.41
CA GLY A 271 23.39 -14.73 14.36
C GLY A 271 24.02 -14.13 13.10
N LYS A 272 23.22 -13.56 12.19
CA LYS A 272 23.71 -12.78 11.05
C LYS A 272 23.49 -11.30 11.33
N THR A 273 24.58 -10.55 11.41
CA THR A 273 24.55 -9.10 11.59
C THR A 273 24.48 -8.38 10.25
N TYR A 274 23.58 -7.42 10.16
CA TYR A 274 23.36 -6.55 9.02
C TYR A 274 23.64 -5.10 9.47
N PRO A 275 24.71 -4.47 8.98
CA PRO A 275 24.98 -3.08 9.30
C PRO A 275 23.94 -2.18 8.63
N GLN A 276 23.56 -1.11 9.31
CA GLN A 276 22.66 -0.06 8.81
C GLN A 276 23.51 1.19 8.57
N PRO A 277 24.13 1.30 7.38
CA PRO A 277 25.24 2.23 7.14
C PRO A 277 24.82 3.70 7.15
N THR A 278 23.52 3.98 7.00
CA THR A 278 23.02 5.35 6.96
C THR A 278 21.80 5.54 7.87
N ALA A 279 21.58 6.76 8.35
CA ALA A 279 20.35 7.12 9.06
C ALA A 279 19.09 6.94 8.20
N PHE A 280 19.26 6.71 6.90
CA PHE A 280 18.19 6.48 5.93
C PHE A 280 17.75 5.02 5.85
N ASP A 281 18.36 4.16 6.66
CA ASP A 281 18.07 2.73 6.72
C ASP A 281 17.39 2.32 8.05
N PRO A 282 16.26 2.94 8.44
CA PRO A 282 15.65 2.65 9.73
C PRO A 282 14.97 1.27 9.73
N LEU A 283 14.88 0.68 10.92
CA LEU A 283 13.94 -0.40 11.16
C LEU A 283 12.53 0.17 11.22
N HIS A 284 11.65 -0.37 10.38
CA HIS A 284 10.26 0.02 10.29
C HIS A 284 9.43 -0.93 11.14
N LEU A 285 8.68 -0.39 12.10
CA LEU A 285 7.58 -1.14 12.70
C LEU A 285 6.32 -0.79 11.94
N ASP A 286 5.91 -1.68 11.04
CA ASP A 286 4.70 -1.56 10.24
C ASP A 286 3.48 -2.10 11.03
N ARG A 287 2.28 -2.05 10.44
CA ARG A 287 1.02 -2.51 11.05
C ARG A 287 1.06 -3.97 11.50
N ASP A 288 1.70 -4.85 10.72
CA ASP A 288 1.65 -6.30 10.94
C ASP A 288 3.01 -6.98 11.12
N CYS A 289 4.11 -6.25 10.97
CA CYS A 289 5.46 -6.79 11.04
C CYS A 289 6.51 -5.74 11.39
N PHE A 290 7.69 -6.23 11.80
CA PHE A 290 8.94 -5.50 11.61
C PHE A 290 9.40 -5.64 10.16
N LEU A 291 9.87 -4.55 9.57
CA LEU A 291 10.36 -4.47 8.21
C LEU A 291 11.72 -3.75 8.20
N ASP A 292 12.71 -4.36 7.55
CA ASP A 292 14.04 -3.80 7.35
C ASP A 292 14.39 -3.92 5.86
N ASP A 293 14.57 -2.77 5.21
CA ASP A 293 14.76 -2.70 3.76
C ASP A 293 16.21 -3.02 3.34
N VAL A 294 17.19 -2.69 4.18
CA VAL A 294 18.61 -3.00 3.92
C VAL A 294 18.85 -4.51 3.92
N CYS A 295 18.12 -5.23 4.77
CA CYS A 295 18.14 -6.68 4.81
C CYS A 295 17.32 -7.35 3.69
N LYS A 296 17.34 -6.81 2.46
CA LYS A 296 16.57 -7.36 1.33
C LYS A 296 15.09 -7.55 1.64
N SER A 297 14.49 -6.53 2.26
CA SER A 297 13.10 -6.58 2.74
C SER A 297 12.84 -7.72 3.73
N LEU A 298 13.67 -7.79 4.77
CA LEU A 298 13.44 -8.68 5.92
C LEU A 298 12.10 -8.32 6.56
N ARG A 299 11.28 -9.34 6.81
CA ARG A 299 9.95 -9.19 7.39
C ARG A 299 9.75 -10.18 8.53
N ILE A 300 9.36 -9.65 9.69
CA ILE A 300 9.04 -10.46 10.87
C ILE A 300 7.62 -10.10 11.33
N PRO A 301 6.61 -10.93 10.97
CA PRO A 301 5.24 -10.73 11.42
C PRO A 301 5.14 -10.72 12.95
N TYR A 302 4.27 -9.89 13.53
CA TYR A 302 4.09 -9.86 14.99
C TYR A 302 3.60 -11.20 15.54
N GLY A 303 2.86 -11.98 14.74
CA GLY A 303 2.45 -13.35 15.11
C GLY A 303 3.62 -14.34 15.21
N HIS A 304 4.81 -13.99 14.71
CA HIS A 304 6.03 -14.79 14.89
C HIS A 304 6.78 -14.42 16.17
N ILE A 305 6.35 -13.41 16.92
CA ILE A 305 7.08 -12.94 18.10
C ILE A 305 6.53 -13.62 19.35
N ARG A 306 7.41 -14.20 20.15
CA ARG A 306 7.07 -14.78 21.46
C ARG A 306 7.15 -13.72 22.54
N SER A 307 8.31 -13.09 22.66
CA SER A 307 8.63 -12.13 23.70
C SER A 307 9.56 -11.05 23.16
N VAL A 308 9.48 -9.87 23.75
CA VAL A 308 10.45 -8.80 23.54
C VAL A 308 11.05 -8.42 24.89
N THR A 309 12.37 -8.56 25.00
CA THR A 309 13.15 -8.19 26.17
C THR A 309 13.93 -6.92 25.87
N ILE A 310 13.72 -5.89 26.69
CA ILE A 310 14.40 -4.61 26.59
C ILE A 310 15.42 -4.50 27.72
N ASP A 311 16.70 -4.50 27.38
CA ASP A 311 17.80 -4.36 28.32
C ASP A 311 18.34 -2.93 28.29
N THR A 312 18.15 -2.23 29.41
CA THR A 312 18.68 -0.88 29.66
C THR A 312 19.92 -0.88 30.55
N SER A 313 20.31 -2.05 31.04
CA SER A 313 21.41 -2.24 31.99
C SER A 313 22.78 -2.36 31.30
N ASN A 314 22.83 -2.73 30.02
CA ASN A 314 24.09 -2.88 29.29
C ASN A 314 24.80 -1.54 29.06
N VAL A 315 26.05 -1.49 29.51
CA VAL A 315 26.88 -0.28 29.70
C VAL A 315 27.75 0.18 28.51
N PRO A 316 27.94 -0.51 27.36
CA PRO A 316 28.91 0.04 26.41
C PRO A 316 28.45 1.36 25.78
N ALA A 317 27.14 1.64 25.71
CA ALA A 317 26.59 2.90 25.23
C ALA A 317 25.52 3.45 26.19
N PRO A 318 25.82 4.45 27.05
CA PRO A 318 24.87 4.96 28.05
C PRO A 318 23.61 5.59 27.45
N ASN A 319 23.56 5.80 26.14
CA ASN A 319 22.45 6.43 25.43
C ASN A 319 21.58 5.43 24.66
N LYS A 320 21.89 4.14 24.69
CA LYS A 320 21.15 3.11 23.95
C LYS A 320 20.52 2.09 24.89
N ALA A 321 19.56 1.34 24.34
CA ALA A 321 18.95 0.17 24.96
C ALA A 321 19.00 -0.99 23.96
N THR A 322 19.38 -2.17 24.44
CA THR A 322 19.41 -3.38 23.61
C THR A 322 18.01 -4.01 23.61
N VAL A 323 17.46 -4.25 22.44
CA VAL A 323 16.17 -4.91 22.25
C VAL A 323 16.43 -6.31 21.71
N HIS A 324 15.91 -7.32 22.41
CA HIS A 324 15.95 -8.72 22.01
C HIS A 324 14.53 -9.21 21.75
N VAL A 325 14.27 -9.72 20.57
CA VAL A 325 12.96 -10.20 20.12
C VAL A 325 13.08 -11.70 19.87
N ASP A 326 12.43 -12.49 20.70
CA ASP A 326 12.40 -13.95 20.57
C ASP A 326 11.33 -14.35 19.56
N LEU A 327 11.68 -15.25 18.63
CA LEU A 327 10.82 -15.63 17.52
C LEU A 327 10.32 -17.08 17.65
N ALA A 328 9.07 -17.29 17.27
CA ALA A 328 8.42 -18.60 17.19
C ALA A 328 8.61 -19.29 15.84
N ALA A 329 8.90 -18.52 14.79
CA ALA A 329 9.05 -19.00 13.42
C ALA A 329 10.14 -18.20 12.70
N SER A 330 10.73 -18.78 11.65
CA SER A 330 11.82 -18.15 10.92
C SER A 330 11.38 -16.81 10.30
N PRO A 331 12.23 -15.77 10.34
CA PRO A 331 12.02 -14.54 9.58
C PRO A 331 11.83 -14.80 8.09
N ILE A 332 11.15 -13.90 7.40
CA ILE A 332 10.92 -13.98 5.95
C ILE A 332 11.83 -12.96 5.27
N MET A 333 12.54 -13.34 4.22
CA MET A 333 13.41 -12.47 3.42
C MET A 333 13.06 -12.67 1.94
N GLU A 334 12.78 -11.60 1.19
CA GLU A 334 12.41 -11.66 -0.24
C GLU A 334 11.30 -12.69 -0.61
N GLN A 335 10.42 -13.05 0.34
CA GLN A 335 9.36 -14.10 0.27
C GLN A 335 9.77 -15.53 0.61
N VAL A 336 11.02 -15.77 1.01
CA VAL A 336 11.50 -17.09 1.45
C VAL A 336 11.80 -17.04 2.96
N SER A 337 11.44 -18.08 3.69
CA SER A 337 11.86 -18.21 5.08
C SER A 337 13.39 -18.30 5.16
N LEU A 338 14.00 -17.53 6.06
CA LEU A 338 15.43 -17.57 6.27
C LEU A 338 15.85 -19.00 6.66
N ASP A 339 16.84 -19.53 5.94
CA ASP A 339 17.42 -20.84 6.25
C ASP A 339 18.27 -20.71 7.52
N VAL A 340 17.73 -21.26 8.61
CA VAL A 340 18.35 -21.27 9.93
C VAL A 340 18.53 -22.73 10.34
N MET A 341 19.71 -23.07 10.89
CA MET A 341 20.04 -24.43 11.24
C MET A 341 19.04 -24.97 12.28
N ALA A 342 18.59 -26.22 12.09
CA ALA A 342 17.65 -26.86 13.01
C ALA A 342 18.21 -26.85 14.45
N GLY A 343 17.42 -26.33 15.39
CA GLY A 343 17.79 -26.23 16.81
C GLY A 343 18.50 -24.93 17.21
N GLN A 344 18.80 -24.02 16.28
CA GLN A 344 19.22 -22.66 16.66
C GLN A 344 18.03 -21.84 17.17
N ASN A 345 18.31 -20.96 18.13
CA ASN A 345 17.33 -20.01 18.64
C ASN A 345 17.03 -18.97 17.56
N LEU A 346 15.73 -18.74 17.30
CA LEU A 346 15.27 -17.73 16.38
C LEU A 346 15.09 -16.43 17.14
N TYR A 347 15.85 -15.40 16.77
CA TYR A 347 15.79 -14.10 17.42
C TYR A 347 16.10 -12.96 16.45
N LEU A 348 15.68 -11.76 16.84
CA LEU A 348 16.09 -10.48 16.27
C LEU A 348 16.65 -9.62 17.41
N LYS A 349 17.83 -9.04 17.23
CA LYS A 349 18.49 -8.18 18.21
C LYS A 349 18.94 -6.89 17.55
N PHE A 350 18.70 -5.76 18.21
CA PHE A 350 19.16 -4.45 17.76
C PHE A 350 19.31 -3.48 18.92
N GLU A 351 19.95 -2.33 18.69
CA GLU A 351 20.07 -1.25 19.68
C GLU A 351 19.29 -0.03 19.24
N VAL A 352 18.47 0.51 20.14
CA VAL A 352 17.68 1.72 19.91
C VAL A 352 18.17 2.85 20.83
N GLN A 353 18.06 4.10 20.38
CA GLN A 353 18.33 5.26 21.23
C GLN A 353 17.34 5.31 22.39
N ARG A 354 17.81 5.69 23.59
CA ARG A 354 16.97 5.74 24.80
C ARG A 354 15.81 6.73 24.69
N GLU A 355 16.00 7.82 23.95
CA GLU A 355 14.94 8.80 23.66
C GLU A 355 13.77 8.18 22.87
N ASP A 356 14.08 7.26 21.96
CA ASP A 356 13.10 6.54 21.15
C ASP A 356 12.44 5.35 21.86
N LEU A 357 12.99 4.94 23.01
CA LEU A 357 12.54 3.72 23.69
C LEU A 357 11.06 3.79 24.11
N SER A 358 10.63 4.96 24.59
CA SER A 358 9.22 5.17 24.99
C SER A 358 8.26 5.02 23.80
N ARG A 359 8.66 5.57 22.64
CA ARG A 359 7.94 5.46 21.36
C ARG A 359 7.90 4.02 20.89
N LEU A 360 9.03 3.31 20.93
CA LEU A 360 9.11 1.89 20.58
C LEU A 360 8.16 1.02 21.41
N ILE A 361 8.20 1.17 22.74
CA ILE A 361 7.37 0.40 23.66
C ILE A 361 5.88 0.65 23.40
N GLU A 362 5.47 1.91 23.25
CA GLU A 362 4.08 2.26 22.96
C GLU A 362 3.63 1.67 21.62
N ALA A 363 4.48 1.76 20.60
CA ALA A 363 4.19 1.22 19.28
C ALA A 363 4.04 -0.31 19.30
N LEU A 364 4.87 -1.04 20.06
CA LEU A 364 4.74 -2.48 20.25
C LEU A 364 3.45 -2.86 20.99
N ARG A 365 3.08 -2.11 22.04
CA ARG A 365 1.84 -2.34 22.80
C ARG A 365 0.60 -2.15 21.92
N ARG A 366 0.54 -1.08 21.13
CA ARG A 366 -0.59 -0.80 20.23
C ARG A 366 -0.77 -1.86 19.16
N ARG A 367 0.32 -2.52 18.75
CA ARG A 367 0.31 -3.60 17.75
C ARG A 367 0.07 -4.99 18.35
N GLY A 368 -0.22 -5.05 19.66
CA GLY A 368 -0.61 -6.28 20.33
C GLY A 368 0.55 -7.22 20.62
N VAL A 369 1.79 -6.74 20.67
CA VAL A 369 2.93 -7.52 21.17
C VAL A 369 2.77 -7.64 22.70
N VAL A 370 2.37 -8.83 23.15
CA VAL A 370 1.79 -9.01 24.50
C VAL A 370 2.86 -9.16 25.59
N GLU A 371 3.98 -9.81 25.30
CA GLU A 371 5.01 -10.12 26.29
C GLU A 371 6.21 -9.20 26.14
N LEU A 372 6.21 -8.10 26.93
CA LEU A 372 7.32 -7.16 27.05
C LEU A 372 7.99 -7.34 28.42
N SER A 373 9.27 -7.71 28.44
CA SER A 373 10.07 -7.81 29.66
C SER A 373 11.17 -6.75 29.67
N PHE A 374 11.58 -6.31 30.87
CA PHE A 374 12.55 -5.23 31.05
C PHE A 374 13.66 -5.69 31.98
N LEU A 375 14.91 -5.49 31.57
CA LEU A 375 16.11 -5.74 32.37
C LEU A 375 16.80 -4.39 32.67
N GLY A 376 17.10 -4.13 33.94
CA GLY A 376 17.74 -2.90 34.43
C GLY A 376 16.96 -2.13 35.50
N GLU A 377 17.64 -1.27 36.25
CA GLU A 377 17.14 -0.66 37.51
C GLU A 377 16.17 0.53 37.34
N ASN A 378 15.95 1.07 36.14
CA ASN A 378 15.09 2.25 35.96
C ASN A 378 14.09 2.05 34.82
N ILE A 379 13.01 1.33 35.10
CA ILE A 379 11.80 1.44 34.27
C ILE A 379 11.28 2.87 34.46
N PRO A 380 11.12 3.69 33.39
CA PRO A 380 10.32 4.89 33.52
C PRO A 380 8.91 4.42 33.88
N LYS A 381 8.53 4.61 35.16
CA LYS A 381 7.17 4.41 35.65
C LYS A 381 6.28 5.43 34.94
N GLN A 382 5.91 5.14 33.70
CA GLN A 382 4.83 5.83 33.04
C GLN A 382 3.57 5.43 33.80
N ILE A 383 3.12 6.36 34.65
CA ILE A 383 1.82 6.34 35.31
C ILE A 383 0.78 6.38 34.21
N SER A 384 0.43 5.22 33.66
CA SER A 384 -0.84 5.08 32.97
C SER A 384 -1.86 4.78 34.04
N GLU A 385 -2.59 5.81 34.46
CA GLU A 385 -3.92 5.61 35.02
C GLU A 385 -4.73 4.87 33.96
N ARG A 386 -4.73 3.54 34.03
CA ARG A 386 -5.74 2.72 33.36
C ARG A 386 -7.08 3.13 33.94
N LYS A 387 -7.80 4.04 33.26
CA LYS A 387 -9.25 4.01 33.29
C LYS A 387 -9.65 2.67 32.68
N SER A 388 -9.87 1.68 33.55
CA SER A 388 -10.52 0.43 33.19
C SER A 388 -11.89 0.79 32.61
N ILE A 389 -12.01 0.78 31.28
CA ILE A 389 -13.32 0.66 30.64
C ILE A 389 -13.72 -0.79 30.85
N THR A 390 -14.42 -1.03 31.95
CA THR A 390 -15.12 -2.28 32.20
C THR A 390 -16.19 -2.40 31.12
N LEU A 391 -15.92 -3.20 30.09
CA LEU A 391 -16.96 -3.72 29.19
C LEU A 391 -17.91 -4.56 30.06
N ALA A 392 -18.99 -3.94 30.51
CA ALA A 392 -20.07 -4.61 31.20
C ALA A 392 -20.81 -5.52 30.20
N HIS A 393 -20.38 -6.77 30.12
CA HIS A 393 -21.24 -7.85 29.66
C HIS A 393 -22.27 -8.15 30.74
N SER A 394 -23.50 -7.69 30.56
CA SER A 394 -24.71 -8.21 31.22
C SER A 394 -25.96 -7.77 30.45
N ILE A 395 -26.12 -8.22 29.20
CA ILE A 395 -27.45 -8.26 28.58
C ILE A 395 -28.11 -9.56 29.06
N ARG A 396 -28.91 -9.44 30.12
CA ARG A 396 -29.92 -10.44 30.48
C ARG A 396 -31.06 -10.30 29.46
N LEU A 397 -31.38 -11.38 28.77
CA LEU A 397 -32.63 -11.53 28.03
C LEU A 397 -33.74 -11.87 29.04
N PRO A 398 -34.83 -11.10 29.13
CA PRO A 398 -36.09 -11.58 29.68
C PRO A 398 -36.99 -12.06 28.53
N GLY A 399 -37.32 -13.35 28.57
CA GLY A 399 -38.45 -13.89 27.83
C GLY A 399 -39.78 -13.59 28.53
N ASP A 400 -40.82 -13.52 27.71
CA ASP A 400 -42.26 -13.59 27.98
C ASP A 400 -42.91 -12.55 28.91
N SER A 401 -43.64 -11.60 28.30
CA SER A 401 -45.11 -11.58 28.37
C SER A 401 -45.76 -10.41 27.60
N SER A 402 -46.74 -10.78 26.76
CA SER A 402 -47.90 -10.00 26.28
C SER A 402 -47.74 -8.94 25.17
N PRO A 403 -48.64 -8.91 24.17
CA PRO A 403 -48.59 -7.94 23.07
C PRO A 403 -49.31 -6.63 23.44
N PRO A 404 -48.80 -5.45 23.00
CA PRO A 404 -49.56 -4.21 23.06
C PRO A 404 -50.47 -4.04 21.82
N PRO A 405 -51.48 -3.15 21.89
CA PRO A 405 -52.62 -3.11 20.98
C PRO A 405 -52.32 -2.39 19.66
N GLN A 406 -53.12 -2.73 18.65
CA GLN A 406 -53.22 -2.05 17.35
C GLN A 406 -53.78 -0.64 17.50
N GLU A 407 -53.10 0.34 16.91
CA GLU A 407 -53.61 1.61 16.36
C GLU A 407 -52.56 2.06 15.32
N SER A 408 -52.76 1.76 14.03
CA SER A 408 -53.42 2.57 12.99
C SER A 408 -52.73 3.89 12.64
N GLN A 409 -52.38 3.98 11.34
CA GLN A 409 -52.08 5.16 10.53
C GLN A 409 -50.67 5.75 10.65
N TYR A 410 -49.87 5.62 9.59
CA TYR A 410 -49.32 6.78 8.88
C TYR A 410 -49.00 6.40 7.43
N GLU A 411 -49.20 7.40 6.57
CA GLU A 411 -49.41 7.34 5.14
C GLU A 411 -48.14 7.08 4.32
N VAL A 412 -48.38 6.41 3.20
CA VAL A 412 -47.51 6.33 2.03
C VAL A 412 -47.49 7.69 1.33
N LEU A 413 -46.32 8.30 1.18
CA LEU A 413 -46.11 9.39 0.24
C LEU A 413 -45.06 9.00 -0.79
N THR A 414 -45.55 8.34 -1.83
CA THR A 414 -44.96 8.27 -3.16
C THR A 414 -45.26 9.60 -3.84
N LEU A 415 -44.26 10.32 -4.37
CA LEU A 415 -44.48 11.28 -5.46
C LEU A 415 -43.27 11.35 -6.40
N LEU A 416 -43.61 11.21 -7.67
CA LEU A 416 -42.80 11.15 -8.87
C LEU A 416 -42.60 12.55 -9.48
N THR A 417 -41.52 12.66 -10.26
CA THR A 417 -41.38 13.32 -11.57
C THR A 417 -41.21 14.85 -11.75
N SER A 418 -40.21 15.13 -12.60
CA SER A 418 -40.14 16.08 -13.72
C SER A 418 -40.02 17.58 -13.45
N HIS A 419 -38.86 18.15 -13.83
CA HIS A 419 -38.68 18.90 -15.09
C HIS A 419 -37.31 19.58 -15.07
N PHE A 420 -36.55 19.55 -16.17
CA PHE A 420 -35.88 20.75 -16.73
C PHE A 420 -35.32 20.43 -18.12
N THR A 421 -35.98 21.01 -19.12
CA THR A 421 -35.41 21.40 -20.42
C THR A 421 -35.47 22.91 -20.46
N HIS A 422 -34.32 23.56 -20.64
CA HIS A 422 -34.15 24.68 -21.55
C HIS A 422 -32.68 24.87 -21.89
#